data_AF-A0A961P770-F1
#
_entry.id   AF-A0A961P770-F1
#
_cell.length_a   1.000
_cell.length_b   1.000
_cell.length_c   1.000
_cell.angle_alpha   90.00
_cell.angle_beta   90.00
_cell.angle_gamma   90.00
#
_symmetry.space_group_name_H-M   'P 1'
#
loop_
_entity.id
_entity.type
_entity.pdbx_description
1 polymer ?
#
loop_
_entity_poly.entity_id
_entity_poly.type
_entity_poly.pdbx_seq_one_letter_code
_entity_poly.pdbx_strand_id
1 'polypeptide(L)' 'GEAGPVHSAGIKLVDRVAWPVADLRCDWTEDCPVEAVAMAWDVYKPQLDAYVQRALDPRAAPSYGVPGDE' A
#
# COMPACT_ATOMS: atom_id res chain seq x y z
N GLY A 1 6.41 23.24 -2.66
CA GLY A 1 7.35 22.89 -1.58
C GLY A 1 6.84 23.55 -0.34
N GLU A 2 6.64 22.79 0.74
CA GLU A 2 6.21 23.36 2.02
C GLU A 2 7.25 24.38 2.48
N ALA A 3 6.81 25.57 2.84
CA ALA A 3 7.65 26.56 3.48
C ALA A 3 7.60 26.30 4.99
N GLY A 4 8.36 25.30 5.47
CA GLY A 4 8.32 24.86 6.86
C GLY A 4 8.88 23.45 7.07
N PRO A 5 8.75 22.88 8.28
CA PRO A 5 8.96 21.46 8.53
C PRO A 5 8.13 20.61 7.56
N VAL A 6 8.64 19.45 7.19
CA VAL A 6 7.91 18.53 6.30
C VAL A 6 6.84 17.84 7.12
N HIS A 7 5.58 18.06 6.78
CA HIS A 7 4.45 17.43 7.46
C HIS A 7 3.81 16.29 6.66
N SER A 8 4.10 16.22 5.37
CA SER A 8 3.48 15.27 4.46
C SER A 8 4.50 14.44 3.68
N ALA A 9 4.16 13.18 3.39
CA ALA A 9 4.93 12.30 2.53
C ALA A 9 4.01 11.28 1.86
N GLY A 10 4.45 10.73 0.72
CA GLY A 10 3.74 9.65 0.07
C GLY A 10 4.64 8.79 -0.81
N ILE A 11 4.25 7.53 -0.97
CA ILE A 11 4.89 6.56 -1.87
C ILE A 11 3.81 6.03 -2.81
N LYS A 12 4.08 6.12 -4.11
CA LYS A 12 3.31 5.46 -5.16
C LYS A 12 4.20 4.42 -5.83
N LEU A 13 3.80 3.16 -5.76
CA LEU A 13 4.52 2.05 -6.37
C LEU A 13 3.80 1.58 -7.63
N VAL A 14 4.55 1.46 -8.72
CA VAL A 14 4.11 0.83 -9.96
C VAL A 14 4.99 -0.39 -10.21
N ASP A 15 4.40 -1.45 -10.76
CA ASP A 15 5.10 -2.66 -11.14
C ASP A 15 4.56 -3.17 -12.49
N ARG A 16 4.47 -4.49 -12.70
CA ARG A 16 4.14 -5.12 -14.00
C ARG A 16 2.73 -4.85 -14.53
N VAL A 17 1.84 -4.25 -13.74
CA VAL A 17 0.44 -3.99 -14.10
C VAL A 17 0.22 -2.53 -14.47
N ALA A 18 -0.85 -2.24 -15.21
CA ALA A 18 -1.13 -0.90 -15.73
C ALA A 18 -1.63 0.11 -14.68
N TRP A 19 -1.77 -0.30 -13.41
CA TRP A 19 -2.23 0.53 -12.30
C TRP A 19 -1.19 0.58 -11.17
N PRO A 20 -1.23 1.59 -10.30
CA PRO A 20 -0.39 1.61 -9.09
C PRO A 20 -0.73 0.44 -8.18
N VAL A 21 0.28 -0.34 -7.79
CA VAL A 21 0.12 -1.49 -6.89
C VAL A 21 0.11 -1.09 -5.42
N ALA A 22 0.60 0.12 -5.09
CA ALA A 22 0.45 0.73 -3.78
C ALA A 22 0.40 2.26 -3.89
N ASP A 23 -0.43 2.91 -3.08
CA ASP A 23 -0.46 4.36 -2.88
C ASP A 23 -0.59 4.61 -1.37
N LEU A 24 0.55 4.88 -0.71
CA LEU A 24 0.65 5.10 0.73
C LEU A 24 0.90 6.57 1.00
N ARG A 25 0.13 7.18 1.90
CA ARG A 25 0.16 8.61 2.16
C ARG A 25 0.16 8.90 3.65
N CYS A 26 1.02 9.83 4.05
CA CYS A 26 0.91 10.58 5.28
C CYS A 26 0.56 12.01 4.87
N ASP A 27 -0.71 12.38 4.99
CA ASP A 27 -1.18 13.70 4.55
C ASP A 27 -0.83 14.80 5.57
N TRP A 28 -0.63 14.45 6.84
CA TRP A 28 -0.14 15.34 7.89
C TRP A 28 0.41 14.54 9.09
N THR A 29 1.51 14.99 9.67
CA THR A 29 1.97 14.60 11.01
C THR A 29 2.85 15.70 11.61
N GLU A 30 2.91 15.77 12.95
CA GLU A 30 3.89 16.58 13.67
C GLU A 30 5.25 15.85 13.82
N ASP A 31 5.26 14.53 13.58
CA ASP A 31 6.46 13.69 13.61
C ASP A 31 7.14 13.64 12.23
N CYS A 32 7.97 12.62 11.96
CA CYS A 32 8.59 12.42 10.65
C CYS A 32 7.60 11.73 9.67
N PRO A 33 7.06 12.43 8.65
CA PRO A 33 6.10 11.82 7.71
C PRO A 33 6.73 10.71 6.86
N VAL A 34 8.04 10.78 6.60
CA VAL A 34 8.77 9.75 5.85
C VAL A 34 8.81 8.44 6.64
N GLU A 35 9.06 8.49 7.95
CA GLU A 35 9.02 7.32 8.82
C GLU A 35 7.60 6.75 8.91
N ALA A 36 6.58 7.59 8.99
CA ALA A 36 5.19 7.16 8.99
C ALA A 36 4.83 6.35 7.72
N VAL A 37 5.25 6.82 6.54
CA VAL A 37 5.02 6.07 5.29
C VAL A 37 5.90 4.82 5.19
N ALA A 38 7.13 4.86 5.71
CA ALA A 38 8.01 3.68 5.77
C ALA A 38 7.43 2.57 6.66
N MET A 39 6.88 2.92 7.82
CA MET A 39 6.20 1.97 8.70
C MET A 39 4.95 1.37 8.04
N ALA A 40 4.15 2.19 7.35
CA ALA A 40 3.01 1.69 6.59
C ALA A 40 3.45 0.71 5.49
N TRP A 41 4.57 1.00 4.83
CA TRP A 41 5.16 0.11 3.83
C TRP A 41 5.62 -1.22 4.42
N ASP A 42 6.28 -1.24 5.58
CA ASP A 42 6.73 -2.49 6.21
C ASP A 42 5.56 -3.44 6.53
N VAL A 43 4.39 -2.89 6.89
CA VAL A 43 3.16 -3.66 7.10
C VAL A 43 2.56 -4.15 5.78
N TYR A 44 2.51 -3.29 4.76
CA TYR A 44 1.84 -3.59 3.50
C TYR A 44 2.64 -4.48 2.55
N LYS A 45 3.97 -4.26 2.47
CA LYS A 45 4.90 -4.95 1.58
C LYS A 45 4.73 -6.47 1.52
N PRO A 46 4.70 -7.22 2.64
CA PRO A 46 4.57 -8.68 2.58
C PRO A 46 3.23 -9.17 2.00
N GLN A 47 2.23 -8.30 1.90
CA GLN A 47 0.89 -8.61 1.40
C GLN A 47 0.68 -8.18 -0.06
N LEU A 48 1.60 -7.38 -0.63
CA LEU A 48 1.46 -6.75 -1.94
C LEU A 48 1.14 -7.76 -3.05
N ASP A 49 1.94 -8.81 -3.18
CA ASP A 49 1.78 -9.81 -4.24
C ASP A 49 0.43 -10.52 -4.16
N ALA A 50 -0.08 -10.77 -2.95
CA ALA A 50 -1.39 -11.40 -2.76
C ALA A 50 -2.54 -10.46 -3.19
N TYR A 51 -2.42 -9.15 -2.94
CA TYR A 51 -3.40 -8.18 -3.41
C TYR A 51 -3.38 -8.03 -4.94
N VAL A 52 -2.18 -7.97 -5.54
CA VAL A 52 -2.03 -7.93 -7.00
C VAL A 52 -2.61 -9.21 -7.63
N GLN A 53 -2.32 -10.38 -7.05
CA GLN A 53 -2.86 -11.66 -7.53
C GLN A 53 -4.39 -11.69 -7.45
N ARG A 54 -5.00 -11.23 -6.35
CA ARG A 54 -6.46 -11.13 -6.25
C ARG A 54 -7.07 -10.23 -7.32
N ALA A 55 -6.39 -9.15 -7.70
CA ALA A 55 -6.86 -8.25 -8.75
C ALA A 55 -6.72 -8.85 -10.16
N LEU A 56 -5.70 -9.69 -10.38
CA LEU A 56 -5.44 -10.34 -11.68
C LEU A 56 -6.24 -11.63 -11.87
N ASP A 57 -6.24 -12.54 -10.90
CA ASP A 57 -7.03 -13.78 -10.89
C ASP A 57 -7.50 -14.10 -9.47
N PRO A 58 -8.72 -13.68 -9.09
CA PRO A 58 -9.29 -13.96 -7.77
C PRO A 58 -9.33 -15.44 -7.40
N ARG A 59 -9.40 -16.36 -8.37
CA ARG A 59 -9.52 -17.81 -8.15
C ARG A 59 -8.20 -18.46 -7.75
N ALA A 60 -7.08 -17.81 -8.09
CA ALA A 60 -5.74 -18.25 -7.75
C ALA A 60 -5.23 -17.62 -6.44
N ALA A 61 -6.04 -16.79 -5.78
CA ALA A 61 -5.69 -16.19 -4.51
C ALA A 61 -5.91 -17.20 -3.35
N PRO A 62 -5.06 -17.18 -2.31
CA PRO A 62 -5.32 -17.97 -1.11
C PRO A 62 -6.69 -17.61 -0.53
N SER A 63 -7.57 -18.60 -0.36
CA SER A 63 -8.82 -18.43 0.39
C SER A 63 -8.46 -18.12 1.84
N TYR A 64 -9.09 -17.08 2.39
CA TYR A 64 -9.02 -16.74 3.82
C TYR A 64 -10.28 -17.21 4.57
N GLY A 65 -11.05 -18.14 4.01
CA GLY A 65 -12.23 -18.73 4.66
C GLY A 65 -13.34 -17.71 4.94
N VAL A 66 -13.66 -16.87 3.96
CA VAL A 66 -14.74 -15.87 4.10
C VAL A 66 -16.07 -16.44 3.59
N PRO A 67 -17.23 -16.01 4.15
CA PRO A 67 -18.53 -16.44 3.67
C PRO A 67 -18.71 -16.09 2.18
N GLY A 68 -18.88 -17.11 1.33
CA GLY A 68 -18.95 -16.96 -0.13
C GLY A 68 -18.04 -17.90 -0.93
N ASP A 69 -17.27 -18.77 -0.28
CA ASP A 69 -16.39 -19.78 -0.90
C ASP A 69 -17.11 -21.08 -1.37
N GLU A 70 -18.45 -21.06 -1.55
CA GLU A 70 -19.24 -22.14 -2.20
C GLU A 70 -19.68 -21.74 -3.63
#